data_AF-A0A068RHI5-F1
#
_entry.id   AF-A0A068RHI5-F1
#
_cell.length_a   1.000
_cell.length_b   1.000
_cell.length_c   1.000
_cell.angle_alpha   90.00
_cell.angle_beta   90.00
_cell.angle_gamma   90.00
#
_symmetry.space_group_name_H-M   'P 1'
#
loop_
_entity.id
_entity.type
_entity.pdbx_description
1 polymer ?
#
loop_
_entity_poly.entity_id
_entity_poly.type
_entity_poly.pdbx_seq_one_letter_code
_entity_poly.pdbx_strand_id
1 'polypeptide(L)'
;MSSPKLMQSVLRANLKHSPKSEFDEPYVFPRKHLPKVMKDETKTPIVLIACGSYSPITYLHLRMFEMAMDHFKERDEYELIAGYFSPVADAYRKDGLAEAKDRVKMCELAVETTSDWLMVDSWESRQERYQRTAVVLDHFNQELNDDHFDPEINETIPGGIVTSTGERKNIKIMLLAGGDLIASFGHPGVWSPEDLHHIVGFYGCVIIERTGTDVFGFLLSHDILYQHRMNIVVIKQLIHNDISSTKVRLFVKRGMSIKYLLPNPVIDYIYKRELYKMTPPDTTTTTTTH
;
A
#
# COMPACT_ATOMS: atom_id res chain seq x y z
N MET A 1 32.01 -3.77 3.13
CA MET A 1 31.74 -2.79 4.19
C MET A 1 31.82 -1.41 3.58
N SER A 2 30.67 -0.85 3.20
CA SER A 2 30.56 0.47 2.60
C SER A 2 29.69 1.32 3.54
N SER A 3 30.19 2.51 3.87
CA SER A 3 29.76 3.32 5.03
C SER A 3 28.29 3.81 4.96
N PRO A 4 27.54 3.84 6.07
CA PRO A 4 26.15 4.32 6.15
C PRO A 4 25.92 5.76 5.66
N LYS A 5 26.98 6.56 5.60
CA LYS A 5 26.90 7.98 5.21
C LYS A 5 26.66 8.21 3.72
N LEU A 6 26.91 7.22 2.85
CA LEU A 6 26.72 7.38 1.40
C LEU A 6 25.25 7.17 0.98
N MET A 7 24.42 6.45 1.74
CA MET A 7 22.98 6.33 1.46
C MET A 7 22.20 7.59 1.85
N GLN A 8 22.58 8.28 2.93
CA GLN A 8 21.93 9.53 3.35
C GLN A 8 22.11 10.67 2.33
N SER A 9 23.18 10.67 1.53
CA SER A 9 23.43 11.74 0.56
C SER A 9 22.62 11.62 -0.73
N VAL A 10 22.09 10.43 -1.04
CA VAL A 10 21.28 10.22 -2.26
C VAL A 10 19.80 10.55 -2.02
N LEU A 11 19.31 10.40 -0.78
CA LEU A 11 17.91 10.70 -0.41
C LEU A 11 17.62 12.19 -0.14
N ARG A 12 18.64 13.01 0.14
CA ARG A 12 18.44 14.46 0.43
C ARG A 12 18.39 15.37 -0.80
N ALA A 13 18.61 14.84 -1.99
CA ALA A 13 18.56 15.61 -3.23
C ALA A 13 17.25 15.37 -3.97
N ASN A 14 16.17 16.06 -3.59
CA ASN A 14 15.04 16.47 -4.47
C ASN A 14 13.88 17.21 -3.76
N LEU A 15 14.12 17.90 -2.62
CA LEU A 15 13.12 18.80 -2.01
C LEU A 15 13.26 20.25 -2.51
N LYS A 16 13.37 20.46 -3.82
CA LYS A 16 13.33 21.82 -4.41
C LYS A 16 12.30 21.88 -5.54
N HIS A 17 11.14 22.45 -5.20
CA HIS A 17 10.11 22.99 -6.08
C HIS A 17 9.68 22.08 -7.24
N SER A 18 8.66 21.24 -7.01
CA SER A 18 7.96 20.54 -8.09
C SER A 18 6.90 21.48 -8.71
N PRO A 19 6.82 21.59 -10.05
CA PRO A 19 5.80 22.37 -10.73
C PRO A 19 4.44 21.65 -10.65
N LYS A 20 3.49 22.24 -9.92
CA LYS A 20 2.08 21.82 -9.77
C LYS A 20 1.89 20.31 -9.52
N SER A 21 2.15 19.90 -8.28
CA SER A 21 1.55 18.71 -7.69
C SER A 21 0.02 18.75 -7.90
N GLU A 22 -0.58 17.68 -8.42
CA GLU A 22 -2.05 17.53 -8.49
C GLU A 22 -2.73 17.51 -7.12
N PHE A 23 -1.95 17.40 -6.06
CA PHE A 23 -2.39 17.53 -4.68
C PHE A 23 -2.20 18.96 -4.22
N ASP A 24 -3.26 19.57 -3.70
CA ASP A 24 -3.29 20.97 -3.27
C ASP A 24 -2.48 21.21 -1.97
N GLU A 25 -2.36 20.18 -1.13
CA GLU A 25 -1.72 20.25 0.20
C GLU A 25 -0.28 19.70 0.17
N PRO A 26 0.65 20.24 0.99
CA PRO A 26 1.97 19.66 1.17
C PRO A 26 1.89 18.23 1.71
N TYR A 27 2.91 17.43 1.41
CA TYR A 27 2.99 16.07 1.92
C TYR A 27 3.29 16.05 3.42
N VAL A 28 2.53 15.25 4.17
CA VAL A 28 2.75 14.91 5.58
C VAL A 28 2.52 13.42 5.77
N PHE A 29 3.43 12.74 6.45
CA PHE A 29 3.27 11.31 6.75
C PHE A 29 2.09 11.09 7.72
N PRO A 30 1.16 10.16 7.46
CA PRO A 30 -0.01 9.98 8.30
C PRO A 30 0.36 9.26 9.62
N ARG A 31 0.11 9.92 10.76
CA ARG A 31 0.39 9.35 12.09
C ARG A 31 -0.84 9.23 13.00
N LYS A 32 -2.02 9.66 12.55
CA LYS A 32 -3.23 9.82 13.40
C LYS A 32 -3.68 8.56 14.16
N HIS A 33 -3.40 7.38 13.63
CA HIS A 33 -3.73 6.09 14.27
C HIS A 33 -2.51 5.36 14.85
N LEU A 34 -1.32 5.97 14.85
CA LEU A 34 -0.16 5.39 15.51
C LEU A 34 -0.31 5.54 17.04
N PRO A 35 -0.30 4.43 17.81
CA PRO A 35 -0.26 4.52 19.26
C PRO A 35 1.07 5.13 19.72
N LYS A 36 1.01 5.95 20.78
CA LYS A 36 2.21 6.57 21.37
C LYS A 36 3.09 5.56 22.11
N VAL A 37 2.46 4.54 22.71
CA VAL A 37 3.10 3.51 23.53
C VAL A 37 2.55 2.15 23.13
N MET A 38 3.44 1.15 23.05
CA MET A 38 3.06 -0.26 22.86
C MET A 38 2.18 -0.76 24.00
N LYS A 39 1.25 -1.65 23.69
CA LYS A 39 0.40 -2.31 24.69
C LYS A 39 1.13 -3.47 25.37
N ASP A 40 1.94 -4.20 24.61
CA ASP A 40 2.64 -5.39 25.08
C ASP A 40 4.10 -5.37 24.60
N GLU A 41 4.98 -4.92 25.49
CA GLU A 41 6.40 -4.80 25.20
C GLU A 41 7.13 -6.13 25.04
N THR A 42 6.50 -7.28 25.29
CA THR A 42 7.13 -8.59 25.00
C THR A 42 7.07 -8.92 23.51
N LYS A 43 6.16 -8.28 22.77
CA LYS A 43 5.91 -8.54 21.35
C LYS A 43 6.81 -7.71 20.44
N THR A 44 6.83 -8.13 19.17
CA THR A 44 7.43 -7.36 18.08
C THR A 44 6.39 -6.39 17.50
N PRO A 45 6.61 -5.06 17.54
CA PRO A 45 5.70 -4.12 16.90
C PRO A 45 5.78 -4.27 15.38
N ILE A 46 4.63 -4.38 14.71
CA ILE A 46 4.55 -4.54 13.26
C ILE A 46 3.60 -3.50 12.63
N VAL A 47 3.97 -3.00 11.46
CA VAL A 47 3.11 -2.19 10.58
C VAL A 47 3.00 -2.88 9.22
N LEU A 48 1.79 -2.94 8.69
CA LEU A 48 1.50 -3.54 7.39
C LEU A 48 1.34 -2.49 6.31
N ILE A 49 2.03 -2.65 5.19
CA ILE A 49 1.98 -1.74 4.05
C ILE A 49 1.37 -2.47 2.87
N ALA A 50 0.25 -2.00 2.36
CA ALA A 50 -0.33 -2.49 1.11
C ALA A 50 -0.04 -1.47 0.00
N CYS A 51 0.86 -1.81 -0.92
CA CYS A 51 1.06 -1.07 -2.16
C CYS A 51 0.07 -1.53 -3.22
N GLY A 52 -0.46 -0.61 -4.03
CA GLY A 52 -1.38 -1.02 -5.09
C GLY A 52 -1.98 0.11 -5.90
N SER A 53 -2.70 -0.26 -6.95
CA SER A 53 -3.36 0.73 -7.80
C SER A 53 -4.56 1.39 -7.10
N TYR A 54 -5.40 0.62 -6.41
CA TYR A 54 -6.65 1.10 -5.79
C TYR A 54 -7.53 1.93 -6.73
N SER A 55 -7.82 1.39 -7.91
CA SER A 55 -8.61 2.06 -8.96
C SER A 55 -9.92 1.31 -9.27
N PRO A 56 -10.93 1.34 -8.38
CA PRO A 56 -10.92 1.94 -7.04
C PRO A 56 -10.48 0.93 -5.95
N ILE A 57 -10.25 1.39 -4.72
CA ILE A 57 -10.23 0.54 -3.51
C ILE A 57 -11.56 -0.21 -3.37
N THR A 58 -11.57 -1.39 -2.75
CA THR A 58 -12.76 -2.26 -2.56
C THR A 58 -12.77 -2.88 -1.17
N TYR A 59 -13.89 -3.47 -0.74
CA TYR A 59 -13.93 -4.20 0.54
C TYR A 59 -12.96 -5.39 0.59
N LEU A 60 -12.55 -5.96 -0.55
CA LEU A 60 -11.53 -7.01 -0.56
C LEU A 60 -10.18 -6.47 -0.05
N HIS A 61 -9.79 -5.26 -0.45
CA HIS A 61 -8.54 -4.63 -0.01
C HIS A 61 -8.55 -4.37 1.50
N LEU A 62 -9.66 -3.87 2.04
CA LEU A 62 -9.85 -3.69 3.49
C LEU A 62 -9.81 -5.04 4.22
N ARG A 63 -10.47 -6.06 3.66
CA ARG A 63 -10.53 -7.39 4.28
C ARG A 63 -9.16 -8.05 4.41
N MET A 64 -8.23 -7.80 3.49
CA MET A 64 -6.87 -8.33 3.58
C MET A 64 -6.16 -7.91 4.88
N PHE A 65 -6.36 -6.67 5.32
CA PHE A 65 -5.79 -6.17 6.57
C PHE A 65 -6.38 -6.88 7.79
N GLU A 66 -7.71 -7.05 7.82
CA GLU A 66 -8.38 -7.77 8.91
C GLU A 66 -7.94 -9.23 8.99
N MET A 67 -7.76 -9.90 7.86
CA MET A 67 -7.23 -11.27 7.83
C MET A 67 -5.80 -11.36 8.38
N ALA A 68 -4.96 -10.38 8.06
CA ALA A 68 -3.62 -10.29 8.63
C ALA A 68 -3.65 -10.00 10.13
N MET A 69 -4.55 -9.12 10.57
CA MET A 69 -4.75 -8.83 11.99
C MET A 69 -5.16 -10.08 12.78
N ASP A 70 -6.17 -10.81 12.31
CA ASP A 70 -6.63 -12.04 12.96
C ASP A 70 -5.48 -13.05 13.11
N HIS A 71 -4.66 -13.21 12.06
CA HIS A 71 -3.50 -14.09 12.08
C HIS A 71 -2.44 -13.67 13.12
N PHE A 72 -2.05 -12.39 13.16
CA PHE A 72 -1.05 -11.92 14.11
C PHE A 72 -1.53 -11.95 15.56
N LYS A 73 -2.83 -11.71 15.79
CA LYS A 73 -3.46 -11.89 17.11
C LYS A 73 -3.39 -13.34 17.58
N GLU A 74 -3.63 -14.31 16.70
CA GLU A 74 -3.57 -15.73 17.03
C GLU A 74 -2.14 -16.20 17.35
N ARG A 75 -1.14 -15.69 16.62
CA ARG A 75 0.27 -16.05 16.85
C ARG A 75 0.83 -15.53 18.18
N ASP A 76 0.29 -14.43 18.69
CA ASP A 76 0.70 -13.78 19.95
C ASP A 76 2.19 -13.36 20.01
N GLU A 77 2.89 -13.32 18.88
CA GLU A 77 4.30 -12.91 18.76
C GLU A 77 4.44 -11.42 18.39
N TYR A 78 3.39 -10.84 17.80
CA TYR A 78 3.40 -9.52 17.18
C TYR A 78 2.32 -8.61 17.76
N GLU A 79 2.64 -7.33 17.92
CA GLU A 79 1.67 -6.29 18.17
C GLU A 79 1.46 -5.49 16.88
N LEU A 80 0.30 -5.66 16.23
CA LEU A 80 -0.03 -4.90 15.03
C LEU A 80 -0.37 -3.46 15.42
N ILE A 81 0.52 -2.54 15.04
CA ILE A 81 0.49 -1.12 15.42
C ILE A 81 -0.44 -0.32 14.52
N ALA A 82 -0.33 -0.51 13.20
CA ALA A 82 -1.08 0.21 12.18
C ALA A 82 -1.02 -0.51 10.83
N GLY A 83 -1.88 -0.09 9.90
CA GLY A 83 -1.82 -0.48 8.49
C GLY A 83 -1.90 0.72 7.56
N TYR A 84 -1.21 0.66 6.44
CA TYR A 84 -1.18 1.74 5.44
C TYR A 84 -1.52 1.23 4.05
N PHE A 85 -2.41 1.93 3.37
CA PHE A 85 -2.50 1.88 1.92
C PHE A 85 -1.49 2.85 1.31
N SER A 86 -0.74 2.40 0.30
CA SER A 86 0.15 3.22 -0.54
C SER A 86 -0.32 3.15 -1.99
N PRO A 87 -1.14 4.11 -2.45
CA PRO A 87 -1.56 4.17 -3.85
C PRO A 87 -0.39 4.50 -4.77
N VAL A 88 -0.24 3.72 -5.85
CA VAL A 88 0.82 3.91 -6.85
C VAL A 88 0.75 5.28 -7.54
N ALA A 89 1.88 5.80 -8.02
CA ALA A 89 1.94 6.98 -8.91
C ALA A 89 1.25 6.74 -10.27
N ASP A 90 0.76 7.81 -10.90
CA ASP A 90 0.18 7.74 -12.26
C ASP A 90 1.20 7.36 -13.34
N ALA A 91 2.49 7.61 -13.06
CA ALA A 91 3.61 7.14 -13.88
C ALA A 91 3.64 5.60 -14.05
N TYR A 92 2.88 4.84 -13.27
CA TYR A 92 2.68 3.41 -13.47
C TYR A 92 1.97 3.05 -14.78
N ARG A 93 1.18 3.99 -15.35
CA ARG A 93 0.56 3.87 -16.70
C ARG A 93 -0.26 2.59 -16.91
N LYS A 94 -0.94 2.10 -15.87
CA LYS A 94 -1.84 0.95 -15.99
C LYS A 94 -3.14 1.33 -16.70
N ASP A 95 -3.63 0.45 -17.57
CA ASP A 95 -4.89 0.67 -18.28
C ASP A 95 -6.08 0.86 -17.33
N GLY A 96 -6.78 1.98 -17.53
CA GLY A 96 -7.95 2.35 -16.71
C GLY A 96 -7.62 2.78 -15.28
N LEU A 97 -6.37 3.21 -15.02
CA LEU A 97 -5.98 3.87 -13.78
C LEU A 97 -6.64 5.26 -13.73
N ALA A 98 -7.42 5.53 -12.68
CA ALA A 98 -7.86 6.89 -12.37
C ALA A 98 -6.68 7.72 -11.86
N GLU A 99 -6.80 9.04 -11.89
CA GLU A 99 -5.75 9.95 -11.39
C GLU A 99 -5.39 9.64 -9.93
N ALA A 100 -4.12 9.82 -9.58
CA ALA A 100 -3.57 9.51 -8.27
C ALA A 100 -4.33 10.19 -7.15
N LYS A 101 -4.70 11.48 -7.33
CA LYS A 101 -5.48 12.24 -6.34
C LYS A 101 -6.85 11.61 -6.07
N ASP A 102 -7.54 11.14 -7.10
CA ASP A 102 -8.86 10.51 -6.95
C ASP A 102 -8.72 9.17 -6.22
N ARG A 103 -7.67 8.40 -6.53
CA ARG A 103 -7.41 7.09 -5.88
C ARG A 103 -7.01 7.24 -4.43
N VAL A 104 -6.12 8.18 -4.10
CA VAL A 104 -5.79 8.54 -2.71
C VAL A 104 -7.07 8.95 -1.99
N LYS A 105 -7.89 9.83 -2.59
CA LYS A 105 -9.11 10.29 -1.93
C LYS A 105 -10.11 9.17 -1.68
N MET A 106 -10.27 8.25 -2.63
CA MET A 106 -11.11 7.06 -2.43
C MET A 106 -10.57 6.14 -1.32
N CYS A 107 -9.25 5.97 -1.22
CA CYS A 107 -8.65 5.23 -0.11
C CYS A 107 -8.91 5.92 1.24
N GLU A 108 -8.75 7.25 1.33
CA GLU A 108 -9.02 8.02 2.55
C GLU A 108 -10.47 7.87 3.00
N LEU A 109 -11.41 8.08 2.07
CA LEU A 109 -12.85 7.92 2.32
C LEU A 109 -13.21 6.50 2.79
N ALA A 110 -12.52 5.48 2.26
CA ALA A 110 -12.70 4.11 2.69
C ALA A 110 -12.24 3.93 4.15
N VAL A 111 -10.99 4.28 4.47
CA VAL A 111 -10.45 4.02 5.83
C VAL A 111 -11.11 4.88 6.89
N GLU A 112 -11.41 6.15 6.61
CA GLU A 112 -12.01 7.09 7.57
C GLU A 112 -13.41 6.66 8.03
N THR A 113 -14.12 5.89 7.21
CA THR A 113 -15.49 5.45 7.54
C THR A 113 -15.58 4.02 8.04
N THR A 114 -14.51 3.21 7.89
CA THR A 114 -14.56 1.79 8.20
C THR A 114 -13.44 1.29 9.13
N SER A 115 -12.49 2.13 9.53
CA SER A 115 -11.33 1.71 10.32
C SER A 115 -10.88 2.77 11.32
N ASP A 116 -10.29 2.31 12.42
CA ASP A 116 -9.65 3.09 13.48
C ASP A 116 -8.12 2.86 13.56
N TRP A 117 -7.55 2.07 12.63
CA TRP A 117 -6.14 1.67 12.64
C TRP A 117 -5.47 1.71 11.25
N LEU A 118 -6.25 1.91 10.18
CA LEU A 118 -5.77 2.02 8.81
C LEU A 118 -5.63 3.48 8.38
N MET A 119 -4.57 3.76 7.62
CA MET A 119 -4.26 5.07 7.06
C MET A 119 -3.89 4.97 5.58
N VAL A 120 -3.77 6.12 4.92
CA VAL A 120 -3.33 6.22 3.52
C VAL A 120 -2.12 7.11 3.48
N ASP A 121 -1.00 6.58 3.02
CA ASP A 121 0.16 7.39 2.68
C ASP A 121 0.08 7.75 1.19
N SER A 122 0.18 9.05 0.88
CA SER A 122 0.15 9.56 -0.49
C SER A 122 1.55 9.80 -1.07
N TRP A 123 2.63 9.51 -0.34
CA TRP A 123 4.00 9.75 -0.79
C TRP A 123 4.30 9.14 -2.15
N GLU A 124 4.00 7.85 -2.34
CA GLU A 124 4.24 7.15 -3.60
C GLU A 124 3.45 7.79 -4.75
N SER A 125 2.18 8.11 -4.50
CA SER A 125 1.27 8.69 -5.48
C SER A 125 1.67 10.09 -5.96
N ARG A 126 2.46 10.81 -5.15
CA ARG A 126 2.96 12.16 -5.41
C ARG A 126 4.27 12.17 -6.20
N GLN A 127 4.88 11.01 -6.47
CA GLN A 127 6.13 10.94 -7.22
C GLN A 127 5.90 11.13 -8.72
N GLU A 128 6.74 11.94 -9.36
CA GLU A 128 6.68 12.17 -10.82
C GLU A 128 7.03 10.92 -11.64
N ARG A 129 7.76 9.97 -11.03
CA ARG A 129 8.21 8.73 -11.64
C ARG A 129 7.71 7.53 -10.85
N TYR A 130 7.55 6.41 -11.56
CA TYR A 130 7.26 5.13 -10.94
C TYR A 130 8.30 4.79 -9.87
N GLN A 131 7.84 4.36 -8.70
CA GLN A 131 8.68 3.87 -7.62
C GLN A 131 8.59 2.36 -7.51
N ARG A 132 9.74 1.73 -7.28
CA ARG A 132 9.81 0.29 -6.98
C ARG A 132 9.32 0.08 -5.56
N THR A 133 8.59 -1.01 -5.30
CA THR A 133 8.03 -1.29 -3.97
C THR A 133 9.09 -1.30 -2.86
N ALA A 134 10.32 -1.75 -3.14
CA ALA A 134 11.43 -1.68 -2.18
C ALA A 134 11.68 -0.25 -1.68
N VAL A 135 11.65 0.75 -2.57
CA VAL A 135 11.83 2.17 -2.23
C VAL A 135 10.66 2.71 -1.41
N VAL A 136 9.44 2.23 -1.70
CA VAL A 136 8.26 2.60 -0.92
C VAL A 136 8.37 2.06 0.51
N LEU A 137 8.82 0.81 0.68
CA LEU A 137 9.04 0.22 2.01
C LEU A 137 10.18 0.93 2.76
N ASP A 138 11.25 1.34 2.07
CA ASP A 138 12.32 2.16 2.64
C ASP A 138 11.79 3.48 3.19
N HIS A 139 10.91 4.15 2.45
CA HIS A 139 10.24 5.38 2.88
C HIS A 139 9.45 5.16 4.18
N PHE A 140 8.60 4.12 4.24
CA PHE A 140 7.86 3.80 5.46
C PHE A 140 8.78 3.47 6.63
N ASN A 141 9.86 2.73 6.40
CA ASN A 141 10.82 2.40 7.45
C ASN A 141 11.49 3.67 7.99
N GLN A 142 11.88 4.61 7.13
CA GLN A 142 12.48 5.89 7.54
C GLN A 142 11.47 6.73 8.33
N GLU A 143 10.25 6.89 7.82
CA GLU A 143 9.21 7.65 8.52
C GLU A 143 8.86 7.05 9.90
N LEU A 144 8.87 5.73 10.03
CA LEU A 144 8.45 5.07 11.28
C LEU A 144 9.61 4.84 12.26
N ASN A 145 10.84 4.62 11.78
CA ASN A 145 11.97 4.20 12.62
C ASN A 145 13.12 5.21 12.71
N ASP A 146 13.17 6.25 11.87
CA ASP A 146 14.16 7.31 12.01
C ASP A 146 13.59 8.48 12.84
N ASP A 147 14.51 9.26 13.42
CA ASP A 147 14.16 10.50 14.12
C ASP A 147 13.56 11.50 13.13
N HIS A 148 12.43 12.11 13.50
CA HIS A 148 11.74 13.10 12.66
C HIS A 148 11.40 14.35 13.46
N PHE A 149 11.35 15.50 12.79
CA PHE A 149 10.95 16.75 13.40
C PHE A 149 9.43 16.91 13.33
N ASP A 150 8.79 17.14 14.48
CA ASP A 150 7.38 17.47 14.56
C ASP A 150 7.21 19.00 14.67
N PRO A 151 6.67 19.66 13.62
CA PRO A 151 6.50 21.09 13.61
C PRO A 151 5.40 21.60 14.55
N GLU A 152 4.45 20.75 14.98
CA GLU A 152 3.37 21.16 15.87
C GLU A 152 3.87 21.39 17.30
N ILE A 153 4.85 20.58 17.74
CA ILE A 153 5.46 20.67 19.07
C ILE A 153 6.88 21.25 19.05
N ASN A 154 7.45 21.49 17.86
CA ASN A 154 8.79 22.04 17.65
C ASN A 154 9.91 21.19 18.30
N GLU A 155 9.80 19.86 18.19
CA GLU A 155 10.74 18.90 18.76
C GLU A 155 11.10 17.80 17.77
N THR A 156 12.30 17.23 17.90
CA THR A 156 12.68 16.00 17.21
C THR A 156 12.17 14.82 18.01
N ILE A 157 11.26 14.05 17.42
CA ILE A 157 10.72 12.82 17.99
C ILE A 157 11.62 11.66 17.55
N PRO A 158 12.20 10.89 18.50
CA PRO A 158 12.97 9.73 18.13
C PRO A 158 12.11 8.69 17.40
N GLY A 159 12.72 7.93 16.49
CA GLY A 159 12.02 6.89 15.73
C GLY A 159 11.54 5.69 16.57
N GLY A 160 10.80 4.79 15.94
CA GLY A 160 10.24 3.60 16.57
C GLY A 160 9.06 3.91 17.48
N ILE A 161 8.64 2.90 18.25
CA ILE A 161 7.53 3.02 19.20
C ILE A 161 8.02 2.86 20.64
N VAL A 162 7.46 3.66 21.55
CA VAL A 162 7.82 3.65 22.98
C VAL A 162 7.20 2.42 23.66
N THR A 163 7.93 1.75 24.54
CA THR A 163 7.44 0.65 25.39
C THR A 163 6.92 1.16 26.72
N SER A 164 6.31 0.29 27.54
CA SER A 164 5.82 0.69 28.86
C SER A 164 6.95 1.12 29.82
N THR A 165 8.16 0.60 29.59
CA THR A 165 9.40 0.98 30.29
C THR A 165 10.03 2.31 29.83
N GLY A 166 9.52 2.93 28.77
CA GLY A 166 10.08 4.14 28.17
C GLY A 166 11.23 3.90 27.18
N GLU A 167 11.61 2.65 26.95
CA GLU A 167 12.51 2.27 25.86
C GLU A 167 11.81 2.40 24.51
N ARG A 168 12.57 2.36 23.41
CA ARG A 168 12.00 2.39 22.05
C ARG A 168 12.35 1.12 21.30
N LYS A 169 11.36 0.56 20.61
CA LYS A 169 11.52 -0.58 19.69
C LYS A 169 11.33 -0.13 18.25
N ASN A 170 12.18 -0.64 17.37
CA ASN A 170 11.98 -0.51 15.93
C ASN A 170 10.73 -1.30 15.51
N ILE A 171 9.90 -0.63 14.71
CA ILE A 171 8.69 -1.17 14.12
C ILE A 171 9.09 -2.01 12.91
N LYS A 172 8.71 -3.29 12.91
CA LYS A 172 8.88 -4.17 11.74
C LYS A 172 7.88 -3.78 10.65
N ILE A 173 8.38 -3.52 9.45
CA ILE A 173 7.54 -3.25 8.28
C ILE A 173 7.34 -4.56 7.50
N MET A 174 6.11 -4.86 7.10
CA MET A 174 5.83 -5.98 6.18
C MET A 174 4.90 -5.56 5.05
N LEU A 175 5.19 -6.03 3.84
CA LEU A 175 4.36 -5.83 2.64
C LEU A 175 3.14 -6.76 2.69
N LEU A 176 1.94 -6.20 2.76
CA LEU A 176 0.68 -6.92 2.66
C LEU A 176 0.21 -6.96 1.20
N ALA A 177 -0.01 -8.17 0.67
CA ALA A 177 -0.44 -8.36 -0.69
C ALA A 177 -1.34 -9.58 -0.90
N GLY A 178 -2.05 -9.62 -2.02
CA GLY A 178 -2.78 -10.82 -2.44
C GLY A 178 -1.87 -11.81 -3.18
N GLY A 179 -2.35 -13.04 -3.37
CA GLY A 179 -1.66 -14.10 -4.11
C GLY A 179 -1.21 -13.70 -5.53
N ASP A 180 -1.90 -12.76 -6.17
CA ASP A 180 -1.53 -12.25 -7.50
C ASP A 180 -0.15 -11.55 -7.48
N LEU A 181 0.22 -10.88 -6.38
CA LEU A 181 1.52 -10.22 -6.27
C LEU A 181 2.65 -11.24 -6.17
N ILE A 182 2.49 -12.28 -5.34
CA ILE A 182 3.55 -13.28 -5.18
C ILE A 182 3.77 -14.06 -6.48
N ALA A 183 2.71 -14.37 -7.23
CA ALA A 183 2.85 -14.97 -8.55
C ALA A 183 3.60 -14.05 -9.52
N SER A 184 3.45 -12.73 -9.39
CA SER A 184 4.18 -11.75 -10.20
C SER A 184 5.69 -11.75 -9.93
N PHE A 185 6.16 -12.17 -8.76
CA PHE A 185 7.60 -12.24 -8.44
C PHE A 185 8.37 -13.18 -9.37
N GLY A 186 7.70 -14.21 -9.91
CA GLY A 186 8.28 -15.16 -10.84
C GLY A 186 8.23 -14.74 -12.30
N HIS A 187 7.59 -13.62 -12.62
CA HIS A 187 7.47 -13.15 -14.01
C HIS A 187 8.76 -12.42 -14.43
N PRO A 188 9.48 -12.91 -15.47
CA PRO A 188 10.74 -12.31 -15.89
C PRO A 188 10.59 -10.83 -16.26
N GLY A 189 11.49 -9.99 -15.73
CA GLY A 189 11.53 -8.56 -16.04
C GLY A 189 10.54 -7.68 -15.25
N VAL A 190 9.69 -8.28 -14.39
CA VAL A 190 8.78 -7.50 -13.53
C VAL A 190 9.47 -7.03 -12.25
N TRP A 191 10.31 -7.90 -11.66
CA TRP A 191 11.03 -7.63 -10.41
C TRP A 191 12.52 -7.86 -10.59
N SER A 192 13.35 -6.98 -10.05
CA SER A 192 14.78 -7.23 -9.98
C SER A 192 15.09 -8.18 -8.81
N PRO A 193 16.05 -9.10 -8.94
CA PRO A 193 16.49 -9.96 -7.84
C PRO A 193 16.90 -9.19 -6.59
N GLU A 194 17.54 -8.03 -6.76
CA GLU A 194 17.95 -7.15 -5.66
C GLU A 194 16.74 -6.62 -4.90
N ASP A 195 15.68 -6.20 -5.60
CA ASP A 195 14.45 -5.73 -4.97
C ASP A 195 13.71 -6.87 -4.27
N LEU A 196 13.69 -8.08 -4.83
CA LEU A 196 13.11 -9.22 -4.14
C LEU A 196 13.88 -9.51 -2.85
N HIS A 197 15.21 -9.60 -2.89
CA HIS A 197 16.02 -9.75 -1.68
C HIS A 197 15.77 -8.62 -0.68
N HIS A 198 15.57 -7.38 -1.16
CA HIS A 198 15.29 -6.26 -0.29
C HIS A 198 13.93 -6.43 0.41
N ILE A 199 12.87 -6.64 -0.38
CA ILE A 199 11.50 -6.71 0.10
C ILE A 199 11.31 -7.89 1.05
N VAL A 200 11.62 -9.13 0.63
CA VAL A 200 11.39 -10.31 1.49
C VAL A 200 12.50 -10.51 2.52
N GLY A 201 13.73 -10.05 2.27
CA GLY A 201 14.85 -10.23 3.19
C GLY A 201 14.85 -9.24 4.36
N PHE A 202 14.73 -7.93 4.10
CA PHE A 202 14.80 -6.90 5.14
C PHE A 202 13.45 -6.60 5.81
N TYR A 203 12.35 -6.63 5.05
CA TYR A 203 11.03 -6.29 5.56
C TYR A 203 10.19 -7.55 5.84
N GLY A 204 9.83 -8.24 4.76
CA GLY A 204 8.98 -9.43 4.79
C GLY A 204 7.64 -9.18 4.11
N CYS A 205 6.90 -10.25 3.87
CA CYS A 205 5.64 -10.22 3.16
C CYS A 205 4.54 -10.96 3.92
N VAL A 206 3.34 -10.41 3.92
CA VAL A 206 2.10 -11.08 4.30
C VAL A 206 1.28 -11.27 3.04
N ILE A 207 1.08 -12.53 2.64
CA ILE A 207 0.42 -12.89 1.40
C ILE A 207 -0.93 -13.53 1.72
N ILE A 208 -2.00 -12.90 1.26
CA ILE A 208 -3.35 -13.46 1.33
C ILE A 208 -3.54 -14.40 0.15
N GLU A 209 -3.50 -15.70 0.41
CA GLU A 209 -3.69 -16.75 -0.58
C GLU A 209 -5.16 -16.81 -1.01
N ARG A 210 -5.35 -16.66 -2.32
CA ARG A 210 -6.66 -16.71 -2.99
C ARG A 210 -6.83 -18.07 -3.67
N THR A 211 -8.07 -18.48 -3.87
CA THR A 211 -8.42 -19.73 -4.55
C THR A 211 -7.76 -19.81 -5.93
N GLY A 212 -7.03 -20.89 -6.19
CA GLY A 212 -6.41 -21.17 -7.48
C GLY A 212 -4.96 -20.72 -7.63
N THR A 213 -4.34 -20.17 -6.58
CA THR A 213 -2.88 -19.91 -6.54
C THR A 213 -2.22 -20.86 -5.55
N ASP A 214 -1.34 -21.75 -6.02
CA ASP A 214 -0.50 -22.58 -5.15
C ASP A 214 0.70 -21.74 -4.67
N VAL A 215 0.49 -20.95 -3.62
CA VAL A 215 1.52 -20.04 -3.09
C VAL A 215 2.69 -20.84 -2.53
N PHE A 216 2.43 -21.94 -1.83
CA PHE A 216 3.48 -22.77 -1.24
C PHE A 216 4.31 -23.49 -2.29
N GLY A 217 3.69 -24.05 -3.33
CA GLY A 217 4.41 -24.65 -4.45
C GLY A 217 5.29 -23.62 -5.17
N PHE A 218 4.77 -22.41 -5.40
CA PHE A 218 5.55 -21.33 -5.99
C PHE A 218 6.73 -20.91 -5.11
N LEU A 219 6.51 -20.71 -3.80
CA LEU A 219 7.57 -20.39 -2.83
C LEU A 219 8.69 -21.44 -2.83
N LEU A 220 8.35 -22.72 -2.92
CA LEU A 220 9.33 -23.81 -2.97
C LEU A 220 10.15 -23.79 -4.27
N SER A 221 9.52 -23.41 -5.38
CA SER A 221 10.15 -23.39 -6.70
C SER A 221 11.07 -22.19 -6.96
N HIS A 222 10.99 -21.14 -6.13
CA HIS A 222 11.68 -19.88 -6.38
C HIS A 222 12.80 -19.63 -5.36
N ASP A 223 14.06 -19.68 -5.80
CA ASP A 223 15.25 -19.63 -4.95
C ASP A 223 15.26 -18.50 -3.90
N ILE A 224 15.01 -17.26 -4.34
CA ILE A 224 15.01 -16.08 -3.44
C ILE A 224 13.91 -16.16 -2.39
N LEU A 225 12.70 -16.55 -2.79
CA LEU A 225 11.56 -16.62 -1.88
C LEU A 225 11.70 -17.78 -0.91
N TYR A 226 12.23 -18.91 -1.37
CA TYR A 226 12.57 -20.03 -0.51
C TYR A 226 13.66 -19.68 0.50
N GLN A 227 14.70 -18.95 0.08
CA GLN A 227 15.76 -18.46 0.96
C GLN A 227 15.19 -17.62 2.11
N HIS A 228 14.25 -16.71 1.80
CA HIS A 228 13.66 -15.77 2.75
C HIS A 228 12.30 -16.23 3.32
N ARG A 229 11.93 -17.51 3.15
CA ARG A 229 10.58 -18.03 3.47
C ARG A 229 10.12 -17.80 4.90
N MET A 230 11.04 -17.71 5.86
CA MET A 230 10.69 -17.43 7.28
C MET A 230 10.18 -16.01 7.49
N ASN A 231 10.41 -15.10 6.53
CA ASN A 231 9.91 -13.73 6.53
C ASN A 231 8.68 -13.57 5.61
N ILE A 232 8.11 -14.68 5.14
CA ILE A 232 6.90 -14.71 4.31
C ILE A 232 5.80 -15.43 5.09
N VAL A 233 4.74 -14.69 5.40
CA VAL A 233 3.56 -15.19 6.08
C VAL A 233 2.46 -15.40 5.04
N VAL A 234 2.00 -16.63 4.87
CA VAL A 234 0.91 -16.96 3.95
C VAL A 234 -0.36 -17.20 4.76
N ILE A 235 -1.43 -16.46 4.42
CA ILE A 235 -2.71 -16.52 5.13
C ILE A 235 -3.79 -16.95 4.14
N LYS A 236 -4.45 -18.07 4.44
CA LYS A 236 -5.52 -18.61 3.59
C LYS A 236 -6.79 -17.78 3.71
N GLN A 237 -7.40 -17.45 2.57
CA GLN A 237 -8.73 -16.87 2.52
C GLN A 237 -9.81 -17.91 2.84
N LEU A 238 -10.38 -17.84 4.04
CA LEU A 238 -11.45 -18.76 4.48
C LEU A 238 -12.80 -18.44 3.80
N ILE A 239 -13.13 -17.15 3.67
CA ILE A 239 -14.35 -16.69 2.99
C ILE A 239 -13.98 -16.11 1.63
N HIS A 240 -14.51 -16.73 0.59
CA HIS A 240 -14.19 -16.41 -0.79
C HIS A 240 -14.84 -15.08 -1.19
N ASN A 241 -13.99 -14.10 -1.49
CA ASN A 241 -14.37 -12.79 -2.00
C ASN A 241 -13.43 -12.43 -3.15
N ASP A 242 -13.98 -12.25 -4.35
CA ASP A 242 -13.25 -11.93 -5.58
C ASP A 242 -13.77 -10.62 -6.21
N ILE A 243 -14.05 -9.64 -5.35
CA ILE A 243 -14.37 -8.27 -5.75
C ILE A 243 -13.08 -7.55 -6.16
N SER A 244 -12.74 -7.64 -7.45
CA SER A 244 -11.62 -6.93 -8.04
C SER A 244 -12.02 -5.55 -8.58
N SER A 245 -11.09 -4.58 -8.53
CA SER A 245 -11.32 -3.24 -9.08
C SER A 245 -11.66 -3.27 -10.58
N THR A 246 -11.13 -4.26 -11.33
CA THR A 246 -11.45 -4.43 -12.75
C THR A 246 -12.94 -4.74 -12.97
N LYS A 247 -13.53 -5.64 -12.17
CA LYS A 247 -14.97 -5.93 -12.23
C LYS A 247 -15.80 -4.72 -11.81
N VAL A 248 -15.37 -3.98 -10.79
CA VAL A 248 -16.02 -2.74 -10.35
C VAL A 248 -16.05 -1.69 -11.47
N ARG A 249 -14.90 -1.42 -12.11
CA ARG A 249 -14.85 -0.48 -13.25
C ARG A 249 -15.78 -0.93 -14.39
N LEU A 250 -15.84 -2.23 -14.68
CA LEU A 250 -16.75 -2.77 -15.69
C LEU A 250 -18.23 -2.53 -15.32
N PHE A 251 -18.60 -2.72 -14.05
CA PHE A 251 -19.98 -2.48 -13.59
C PHE A 251 -20.37 -1.01 -13.76
N VAL A 252 -19.47 -0.08 -13.38
CA VAL A 252 -19.69 1.36 -13.60
C VAL A 252 -19.87 1.67 -15.09
N LYS A 253 -19.00 1.13 -15.96
CA LYS A 253 -19.12 1.29 -17.42
C LYS A 253 -20.44 0.78 -17.99
N ARG A 254 -21.06 -0.21 -17.36
CA ARG A 254 -22.32 -0.84 -17.79
C ARG A 254 -23.55 -0.27 -17.08
N GLY A 255 -23.40 0.76 -16.24
CA GLY A 255 -24.52 1.31 -15.46
C GLY A 255 -25.06 0.34 -14.42
N MET A 256 -24.27 -0.67 -14.02
CA MET A 256 -24.65 -1.64 -13.01
C MET A 256 -24.32 -1.11 -11.60
N SER A 257 -25.08 -1.56 -10.60
CA SER A 257 -24.85 -1.15 -9.21
C SER A 257 -23.54 -1.72 -8.68
N ILE A 258 -22.76 -0.88 -8.00
CA ILE A 258 -21.56 -1.27 -7.24
C ILE A 258 -21.79 -1.19 -5.71
N LYS A 259 -23.06 -1.09 -5.28
CA LYS A 259 -23.42 -1.05 -3.86
C LYS A 259 -23.00 -2.35 -3.17
N TYR A 260 -22.51 -2.23 -1.94
CA TYR A 260 -21.97 -3.32 -1.12
C TYR A 260 -20.69 -3.98 -1.66
N LEU A 261 -20.13 -3.49 -2.78
CA LEU A 261 -18.80 -3.89 -3.24
C LEU A 261 -17.70 -2.98 -2.66
N LEU A 262 -18.06 -1.73 -2.37
CA LEU A 262 -17.21 -0.67 -1.84
C LEU A 262 -17.94 0.06 -0.69
N PRO A 263 -17.23 0.83 0.17
CA PRO A 263 -17.84 1.78 1.08
C PRO A 263 -18.70 2.83 0.35
N ASN A 264 -19.84 3.21 0.93
CA ASN A 264 -20.76 4.19 0.32
C ASN A 264 -20.08 5.52 -0.05
N PRO A 265 -19.21 6.12 0.80
CA PRO A 265 -18.53 7.36 0.45
C PRO A 265 -17.65 7.24 -0.80
N VAL A 266 -17.06 6.07 -1.04
CA VAL A 266 -16.27 5.78 -2.25
C VAL A 266 -17.17 5.71 -3.48
N ILE A 267 -18.33 5.07 -3.36
CA ILE A 267 -19.34 4.98 -4.44
C ILE A 267 -19.83 6.39 -4.81
N ASP A 268 -20.18 7.19 -3.81
CA ASP A 268 -20.65 8.56 -4.00
C ASP A 268 -19.57 9.41 -4.68
N TYR A 269 -18.31 9.24 -4.29
CA TYR A 269 -17.17 9.90 -4.93
C TYR A 269 -17.02 9.51 -6.40
N ILE A 270 -17.05 8.21 -6.71
CA ILE A 270 -16.98 7.69 -8.08
C ILE A 270 -18.06 8.32 -8.97
N TYR A 271 -19.31 8.35 -8.50
CA TYR A 271 -20.40 8.90 -9.28
C TYR A 271 -20.34 10.42 -9.41
N LYS A 272 -19.99 11.14 -8.34
CA LYS A 272 -19.85 12.60 -8.34
C LYS A 272 -18.74 13.09 -9.27
N ARG A 273 -17.62 12.36 -9.32
CA ARG A 273 -16.45 12.65 -10.16
C ARG A 273 -16.53 12.02 -11.55
N GLU A 274 -17.63 11.31 -11.83
CA GLU A 274 -17.87 10.61 -13.10
C GLU A 274 -16.77 9.61 -13.49
N LEU A 275 -16.09 9.04 -12.50
CA LEU A 275 -14.97 8.13 -12.72
C LEU A 275 -15.44 6.84 -13.41
N TYR A 276 -14.58 6.31 -14.28
CA TYR A 276 -14.76 5.02 -14.97
C TYR A 276 -15.94 4.92 -15.94
N LYS A 277 -16.68 6.00 -16.19
CA LYS A 277 -17.73 6.02 -17.24
C LYS A 277 -17.09 5.87 -18.63
N MET A 278 -17.86 5.37 -19.61
CA MET A 278 -17.44 5.47 -21.01
C MET A 278 -17.51 6.92 -21.46
N THR A 279 -16.41 7.46 -21.97
CA THR A 279 -16.46 8.64 -22.83
C THR A 279 -17.23 8.26 -24.09
N PRO A 280 -18.24 9.03 -24.53
CA PRO A 280 -18.83 8.83 -25.84
C PRO A 280 -17.72 8.90 -26.91
N PRO A 281 -17.75 8.07 -27.96
CA PRO A 281 -16.87 8.29 -29.11
C PRO A 281 -17.17 9.69 -29.67
N ASP A 282 -16.12 10.49 -29.90
CA ASP A 282 -16.24 11.80 -30.55
C ASP A 282 -17.00 11.65 -31.87
N THR A 283 -18.21 12.21 -31.95
CA THR A 283 -19.05 12.18 -33.17
C THR A 283 -18.55 13.14 -34.26
N THR A 284 -17.31 13.59 -34.21
CA THR A 284 -16.73 14.54 -35.20
C THR A 284 -15.66 13.88 -36.04
N THR A 285 -16.08 13.04 -36.98
CA THR A 285 -15.41 12.90 -38.30
C THR A 285 -16.31 12.13 -39.26
N THR A 286 -17.42 12.76 -39.66
CA THR A 286 -18.05 12.47 -40.95
C THR A 286 -17.72 13.63 -41.88
N THR A 287 -16.48 13.68 -42.35
CA THR A 287 -16.16 14.53 -43.50
C THR A 287 -16.50 13.72 -44.74
N THR A 288 -17.72 13.91 -45.20
CA THR A 288 -18.17 13.60 -46.56
C THR A 288 -17.23 14.32 -47.53
N THR A 289 -16.51 13.58 -48.35
CA THR A 289 -15.98 14.11 -49.61
C THR A 289 -16.56 13.26 -50.74
N HIS A 290 -17.45 13.91 -51.48
CA HIS A 290 -17.90 13.54 -52.82
C HIS A 290 -16.75 13.59 -53.82
#